data_AF-A0A2V7HMR6-F1
#
_entry.id   AF-A0A2V7HMR6-F1
#
_cell.length_a   1.000
_cell.length_b   1.000
_cell.length_c   1.000
_cell.angle_alpha   90.00
_cell.angle_beta   90.00
_cell.angle_gamma   90.00
#
_symmetry.space_group_name_H-M   'P 1'
#
loop_
_entity.id
_entity.type
_entity.pdbx_description
1 polymer ?
#
loop_
_entity_poly.entity_id
_entity_poly.type
_entity_poly.pdbx_seq_one_letter_code
_entity_poly.pdbx_strand_id
1 'polypeptide(L)'
;MEIRDWPGVLGYFMLGEADARRYAGGAPLNTDDRLPLEFSAPRALYLDTVIPNWRLLKRFKVAELPDTRPESRGDVESAPARHAIGAVYLARGVLSEALAHFQRALELDPNYTPALLGSGKVSLRAGRHPEALARAQQVLAREPS
;
A
#
# COMPACT_ATOMS: atom_id res chain seq x y z
N MET A 1 3.67 14.18 -5.56
CA MET A 1 4.52 13.77 -4.43
C MET A 1 5.47 12.71 -4.97
N GLU A 2 6.78 12.93 -4.87
CA GLU A 2 7.78 12.08 -5.52
C GLU A 2 8.25 10.99 -4.56
N ILE A 3 8.04 9.72 -4.90
CA ILE A 3 8.46 8.59 -4.07
C ILE A 3 9.83 8.10 -4.56
N ARG A 4 10.79 8.01 -3.65
CA ARG A 4 12.21 7.73 -3.94
C ARG A 4 12.64 6.29 -3.64
N ASP A 5 11.83 5.53 -2.91
CA ASP A 5 12.12 4.16 -2.53
C ASP A 5 10.84 3.31 -2.35
N TRP A 6 10.98 1.99 -2.45
CA TRP A 6 9.87 1.04 -2.32
C TRP A 6 9.19 1.05 -0.93
N PRO A 7 9.90 1.21 0.21
CA PRO A 7 9.27 1.42 1.51
C PRO A 7 8.38 2.67 1.57
N GLY A 8 8.78 3.76 0.91
CA GLY A 8 7.96 4.96 0.75
C GLY A 8 6.70 4.72 -0.09
N VAL A 9 6.79 3.90 -1.15
CA VAL A 9 5.63 3.47 -1.93
C VAL A 9 4.65 2.71 -1.04
N LEU A 10 5.17 1.75 -0.27
CA LEU A 10 4.37 0.93 0.62
C LEU A 10 3.74 1.76 1.75
N GLY A 11 4.49 2.66 2.39
CA GLY A 11 3.98 3.54 3.46
C GLY A 11 2.87 4.47 2.97
N TYR A 12 3.03 5.00 1.75
CA TYR A 12 1.98 5.77 1.08
C TYR A 12 0.73 4.93 0.78
N PHE A 13 0.92 3.64 0.49
CA PHE A 13 -0.15 2.72 0.11
C PHE A 13 -0.85 2.04 1.33
N MET A 14 -0.15 1.85 2.46
CA MET A 14 -0.61 1.06 3.61
C MET A 14 -1.54 1.80 4.59
N LEU A 15 -1.51 3.14 4.65
CA LEU A 15 -2.35 3.88 5.62
C LEU A 15 -3.84 3.77 5.26
N GLY A 16 -4.52 2.78 5.85
CA GLY A 16 -5.96 2.54 5.72
C GLY A 16 -6.83 3.67 6.27
N GLU A 17 -8.16 3.57 6.12
CA GLU A 17 -9.06 4.67 6.57
C GLU A 17 -8.98 4.93 8.07
N ALA A 18 -9.04 3.88 8.90
CA ALA A 18 -8.98 3.98 10.34
C ALA A 18 -7.59 4.41 10.83
N ASP A 19 -6.53 3.86 10.24
CA ASP A 19 -5.15 4.11 10.67
C ASP A 19 -4.68 5.51 10.28
N ALA A 20 -5.01 5.99 9.07
CA ALA A 20 -4.73 7.37 8.66
C ALA A 20 -5.49 8.38 9.53
N ARG A 21 -6.74 8.08 9.90
CA ARG A 21 -7.58 8.93 10.76
C ARG A 21 -7.07 8.94 12.19
N ARG A 22 -6.56 7.81 12.69
CA ARG A 22 -5.90 7.68 14.00
C ARG A 22 -4.56 8.41 14.03
N TYR A 23 -3.75 8.27 12.96
CA TYR A 23 -2.48 8.96 12.82
C TYR A 23 -2.66 10.49 12.76
N ALA A 24 -3.67 10.97 12.03
CA ALA A 24 -4.00 12.39 11.95
C ALA A 24 -4.74 12.94 13.19
N GLY A 25 -5.41 12.08 13.97
CA GLY A 25 -6.30 12.49 15.07
C GLY A 25 -5.62 12.99 16.34
N GLY A 26 -4.28 12.95 16.41
CA GLY A 26 -3.51 13.41 17.56
C GLY A 26 -2.16 14.06 17.21
N ALA A 27 -1.89 14.28 15.92
CA ALA A 27 -0.69 15.00 15.53
C ALA A 27 -0.81 16.46 15.99
N PRO A 28 0.14 17.01 16.79
CA PRO A 28 0.16 18.44 17.06
C PRO A 28 0.21 19.20 15.74
N LEU A 29 -0.43 20.36 15.69
CA LEU A 29 -0.26 21.30 14.57
C LEU A 29 1.25 21.40 14.29
N ASN A 30 1.65 21.10 13.06
CA ASN A 30 3.00 21.43 12.63
C ASN A 30 3.05 22.94 12.43
N THR A 31 3.23 23.68 13.52
CA THR A 31 3.74 25.05 13.53
C THR A 31 5.24 24.93 13.32
N ASP A 32 5.67 24.70 12.07
CA ASP A 32 7.08 24.85 11.73
C ASP A 32 7.40 26.36 11.75
N ASP A 33 7.46 26.90 12.96
CA ASP A 33 7.73 28.30 13.30
C ASP A 33 9.23 28.58 13.15
N ARG A 34 9.77 28.31 11.96
CA ARG A 34 11.10 28.75 11.59
C ARG A 34 11.04 29.40 10.21
N LEU A 35 10.76 30.71 10.20
CA LEU A 35 11.57 31.73 9.52
C LEU A 35 11.08 33.16 9.88
N PRO A 36 11.95 34.18 9.97
CA PRO A 36 11.64 35.54 10.48
C PRO A 36 10.78 36.43 9.57
N LEU A 37 9.85 35.86 8.80
CA LEU A 37 9.15 36.56 7.71
C LEU A 37 7.62 36.61 7.85
N GLU A 38 7.07 36.28 9.01
CA GLU A 38 5.63 36.44 9.29
C GLU A 38 5.31 37.79 9.94
N PHE A 39 5.65 38.90 9.27
CA PHE A 39 5.19 40.24 9.70
C PHE A 39 3.94 40.73 8.95
N SER A 40 3.33 39.89 8.11
CA SER A 40 2.18 40.31 7.31
C SER A 40 1.29 39.16 6.84
N ALA A 41 0.57 38.50 7.76
CA ALA A 41 -0.68 37.81 7.40
C ALA A 41 -1.56 37.52 8.64
N PRO A 42 -2.54 38.38 8.97
CA PRO A 42 -3.56 38.06 9.96
C PRO A 42 -4.61 37.14 9.32
N ARG A 43 -4.89 35.98 9.95
CA ARG A 43 -6.03 35.03 9.78
C ARG A 43 -5.73 33.58 9.38
N ALA A 44 -4.49 33.19 9.07
CA ALA A 44 -4.19 31.79 8.72
C ALA A 44 -4.04 30.84 9.93
N LEU A 45 -3.90 31.38 11.15
CA LEU A 45 -3.57 30.65 12.38
C LEU A 45 -4.70 29.76 12.97
N TYR A 46 -5.90 29.72 12.37
CA TYR A 46 -7.04 28.93 12.88
C TYR A 46 -7.77 28.14 11.79
N LEU A 47 -7.06 27.69 10.75
CA LEU A 47 -7.69 26.83 9.76
C LEU A 47 -7.77 25.39 10.30
N ASP A 48 -8.99 24.89 10.46
CA ASP A 48 -9.27 23.47 10.62
C ASP A 48 -8.79 22.72 9.37
N THR A 49 -7.56 22.21 9.44
CA THR A 49 -6.91 21.51 8.33
C THR A 49 -7.36 20.05 8.21
N VAL A 50 -8.24 19.57 9.10
CA VAL A 50 -8.71 18.16 9.07
C VAL A 50 -9.43 17.87 7.77
N ILE A 51 -10.33 18.74 7.32
CA ILE A 51 -11.09 18.54 6.07
C ILE A 51 -10.18 18.66 4.82
N PRO A 52 -9.32 19.69 4.69
CA PRO A 52 -8.31 19.75 3.62
C PRO A 52 -7.36 18.55 3.57
N ASN A 53 -6.79 18.16 4.72
CA ASN A 53 -5.88 17.02 4.84
C ASN A 53 -6.61 15.72 4.50
N TRP A 54 -7.85 15.56 4.94
CA TRP A 54 -8.69 14.42 4.58
C TRP A 54 -8.99 14.37 3.08
N ARG A 55 -9.32 15.49 2.44
CA ARG A 55 -9.52 15.55 0.98
C ARG A 55 -8.23 15.21 0.22
N LEU A 56 -7.08 15.69 0.68
CA LEU A 56 -5.78 15.41 0.10
C LEU A 56 -5.44 13.91 0.22
N LEU A 57 -5.58 13.34 1.42
CA LEU A 57 -5.37 11.91 1.67
C LEU A 57 -6.35 11.03 0.91
N LYS A 58 -7.61 11.46 0.75
CA LYS A 58 -8.61 10.72 -0.03
C LYS A 58 -8.21 10.58 -1.50
N ARG A 59 -7.60 11.61 -2.10
CA ARG A 59 -7.08 11.56 -3.49
C ARG A 59 -5.95 10.52 -3.63
N PHE A 60 -5.18 10.32 -2.57
CA PHE A 60 -4.12 9.31 -2.50
C PHE A 60 -4.63 7.90 -2.15
N LYS A 61 -5.85 7.79 -1.56
CA LYS A 61 -6.51 6.52 -1.22
C LYS A 61 -7.17 5.81 -2.41
N VAL A 62 -7.56 6.54 -3.46
CA VAL A 62 -8.13 5.98 -4.71
C VAL A 62 -7.09 5.84 -5.81
N ALA A 63 -5.87 6.33 -5.56
CA ALA A 63 -4.81 6.28 -6.56
C ALA A 63 -4.32 4.84 -6.73
N GLU A 64 -4.20 4.45 -7.99
CA GLU A 64 -3.37 3.34 -8.45
C GLU A 64 -1.97 3.44 -7.84
N LEU A 65 -1.21 2.34 -7.88
CA LEU A 65 0.20 2.35 -7.51
C LEU A 65 0.90 3.55 -8.20
N PRO A 66 1.48 4.51 -7.45
CA PRO A 66 2.10 5.67 -8.06
C PRO A 66 3.29 5.24 -8.93
N ASP A 67 3.50 5.95 -10.05
CA ASP A 67 4.67 5.68 -10.90
C ASP A 67 5.95 5.91 -10.08
N THR A 68 6.79 4.89 -10.08
CA THR A 68 8.09 4.93 -9.43
C THR A 68 9.11 5.50 -10.39
N ARG A 69 10.04 6.31 -9.87
CA ARG A 69 11.17 6.81 -10.67
C ARG A 69 11.89 5.65 -11.38
N PRO A 70 12.46 5.87 -12.57
CA PRO A 70 13.17 4.83 -13.30
C PRO A 70 14.22 4.08 -12.46
N GLU A 71 15.01 4.81 -11.67
CA GLU A 71 15.98 4.23 -10.72
C GLU A 71 15.36 3.32 -9.65
N SER A 72 14.14 3.58 -9.19
CA SER A 72 13.45 2.80 -8.14
C SER A 72 12.58 1.68 -8.70
N ARG A 73 12.47 1.54 -10.04
CA ARG A 73 11.66 0.49 -10.67
C ARG A 73 12.19 -0.91 -10.36
N GLY A 74 13.50 -1.06 -10.22
CA GLY A 74 14.11 -2.33 -9.82
C GLY A 74 13.71 -2.74 -8.40
N ASP A 75 13.58 -1.78 -7.48
CA ASP A 75 13.27 -2.05 -6.07
C ASP A 75 11.85 -2.60 -5.88
N VAL A 76 10.91 -2.16 -6.73
CA VAL A 76 9.53 -2.66 -6.73
C VAL A 76 9.35 -3.96 -7.53
N GLU A 77 10.41 -4.39 -8.20
CA GLU A 77 10.45 -5.57 -9.08
C GLU A 77 11.13 -6.76 -8.41
N SER A 78 10.82 -6.98 -7.14
CA SER A 78 11.22 -8.16 -6.38
C SER A 78 9.98 -8.94 -5.90
N ALA A 79 10.11 -10.25 -5.72
CA ALA A 79 9.00 -11.07 -5.21
C ALA A 79 8.42 -10.55 -3.88
N PRO A 80 9.25 -10.15 -2.89
CA PRO A 80 8.75 -9.53 -1.66
C PRO A 80 8.02 -8.20 -1.89
N ALA A 81 8.52 -7.34 -2.78
CA ALA A 81 7.89 -6.06 -3.08
C ALA A 81 6.54 -6.25 -3.76
N ARG A 82 6.49 -7.07 -4.82
CA ARG A 82 5.25 -7.38 -5.54
C ARG A 82 4.22 -8.05 -4.63
N HIS A 83 4.64 -8.95 -3.73
CA HIS A 83 3.77 -9.50 -2.70
C HIS A 83 3.21 -8.42 -1.76
N ALA A 84 4.04 -7.49 -1.27
CA ALA A 84 3.58 -6.45 -0.37
C ALA A 84 2.63 -5.46 -1.05
N ILE A 85 2.84 -5.07 -2.31
CA ILE A 85 1.80 -4.36 -3.11
C ILE A 85 0.50 -5.19 -3.11
N GLY A 86 0.58 -6.46 -3.50
CA GLY A 86 -0.60 -7.33 -3.67
C GLY A 86 -1.39 -7.50 -2.36
N ALA A 87 -0.68 -7.60 -1.23
CA ALA A 87 -1.28 -7.69 0.10
C ALA A 87 -2.11 -6.44 0.45
N VAL A 88 -1.65 -5.25 0.04
CA VAL A 88 -2.41 -4.02 0.28
C VAL A 88 -3.64 -3.93 -0.63
N TYR A 89 -3.52 -4.30 -1.91
CA TYR A 89 -4.71 -4.37 -2.78
C TYR A 89 -5.74 -5.39 -2.27
N LEU A 90 -5.27 -6.53 -1.75
CA LEU A 90 -6.12 -7.52 -1.10
C LEU A 90 -6.81 -6.93 0.13
N ALA A 91 -6.09 -6.20 0.98
CA ALA A 91 -6.67 -5.52 2.14
C ALA A 91 -7.75 -4.49 1.75
N ARG A 92 -7.58 -3.81 0.62
CA ARG A 92 -8.56 -2.87 0.03
C ARG A 92 -9.73 -3.56 -0.69
N GLY A 93 -9.69 -4.87 -0.85
CA GLY A 93 -10.72 -5.64 -1.55
C GLY A 93 -10.64 -5.59 -3.08
N VAL A 94 -9.57 -5.00 -3.63
CA VAL A 94 -9.34 -4.93 -5.08
C VAL A 94 -8.68 -6.24 -5.52
N LEU A 95 -9.50 -7.27 -5.72
CA LEU A 95 -9.03 -8.65 -5.91
C LEU A 95 -8.26 -8.86 -7.22
N SER A 96 -8.59 -8.14 -8.29
CA SER A 96 -7.90 -8.23 -9.59
C SER A 96 -6.44 -7.78 -9.48
N GLU A 97 -6.22 -6.58 -8.94
CA GLU A 97 -4.88 -6.01 -8.74
C GLU A 97 -4.06 -6.84 -7.76
N ALA A 98 -4.68 -7.29 -6.67
CA ALA A 98 -4.03 -8.18 -5.71
C ALA A 98 -3.49 -9.44 -6.41
N LEU A 99 -4.31 -10.07 -7.26
CA LEU A 99 -3.93 -11.27 -7.99
C LEU A 99 -2.79 -11.01 -8.97
N ALA A 100 -2.86 -9.92 -9.75
CA ALA A 100 -1.84 -9.55 -10.72
C ALA A 100 -0.47 -9.36 -10.05
N HIS A 101 -0.45 -8.70 -8.89
CA HIS A 101 0.78 -8.50 -8.14
C HIS A 101 1.32 -9.77 -7.48
N PHE A 102 0.45 -10.66 -6.99
CA PHE A 102 0.92 -11.97 -6.52
C PHE A 102 1.42 -12.85 -7.65
N GLN A 103 0.78 -12.82 -8.82
CA GLN A 103 1.27 -13.51 -10.02
C GLN A 103 2.65 -12.98 -10.41
N ARG A 104 2.83 -11.66 -10.42
CA ARG A 104 4.14 -11.07 -10.71
C ARG A 104 5.22 -11.47 -9.71
N ALA A 105 4.87 -11.55 -8.42
CA ALA A 105 5.78 -12.08 -7.41
C ALA A 105 6.20 -13.54 -7.69
N LEU A 106 5.27 -14.37 -8.17
CA LEU A 106 5.52 -15.76 -8.54
C LEU A 106 6.27 -15.92 -9.87
N GLU A 107 6.17 -14.96 -10.79
CA GLU A 107 7.01 -14.92 -11.99
C GLU A 107 8.47 -14.61 -11.64
N LEU A 108 8.69 -13.76 -10.63
CA LEU A 108 10.03 -13.39 -10.14
C LEU A 108 10.64 -14.50 -9.28
N ASP A 109 9.83 -15.13 -8.42
CA ASP A 109 10.20 -16.29 -7.63
C ASP A 109 9.03 -17.28 -7.57
N PRO A 110 9.04 -18.33 -8.42
CA PRO A 110 8.00 -19.37 -8.45
C PRO A 110 7.79 -20.11 -7.13
N ASN A 111 8.73 -19.97 -6.20
CA ASN A 111 8.73 -20.63 -4.90
C ASN A 111 8.42 -19.68 -3.74
N TYR A 112 8.04 -18.44 -4.02
CA TYR A 112 7.73 -17.47 -2.98
C TYR A 112 6.41 -17.79 -2.26
N THR A 113 6.51 -18.57 -1.19
CA THR A 113 5.38 -19.04 -0.36
C THR A 113 4.39 -17.93 0.02
N PRO A 114 4.82 -16.71 0.44
CA PRO A 114 3.89 -15.64 0.78
C PRO A 114 2.98 -15.23 -0.39
N ALA A 115 3.49 -15.20 -1.63
CA ALA A 115 2.66 -14.91 -2.80
C ALA A 115 1.70 -16.04 -3.14
N LEU A 116 2.10 -17.32 -3.02
CA LEU A 116 1.18 -18.45 -3.18
C LEU A 116 0.00 -18.36 -2.21
N LEU A 117 0.28 -18.09 -0.94
CA LEU A 117 -0.74 -17.91 0.10
C LEU A 117 -1.61 -16.68 -0.16
N GLY A 118 -1.01 -15.54 -0.54
CA GLY A 118 -1.73 -14.33 -0.92
C GLY A 118 -2.71 -14.57 -2.07
N SER A 119 -2.25 -15.28 -3.09
CA SER A 119 -3.05 -15.70 -4.24
C SER A 119 -4.20 -16.63 -3.83
N GLY A 120 -3.95 -17.59 -2.92
CA GLY A 120 -4.99 -18.45 -2.36
C GLY A 120 -6.07 -17.66 -1.61
N LYS A 121 -5.68 -16.67 -0.80
CA LYS A 121 -6.61 -15.77 -0.10
C LYS A 121 -7.48 -14.96 -1.07
N VAL A 122 -6.91 -14.50 -2.18
CA VAL A 122 -7.68 -13.83 -3.25
C VAL A 122 -8.73 -14.77 -3.84
N SER A 123 -8.34 -16.00 -4.19
CA SER A 123 -9.26 -17.00 -4.75
C SER A 123 -10.39 -17.34 -3.77
N LEU A 124 -10.10 -17.44 -2.46
CA LEU A 124 -11.13 -17.62 -1.43
C LEU A 124 -12.12 -16.44 -1.38
N ARG A 125 -11.62 -15.19 -1.37
CA ARG A 125 -12.49 -14.00 -1.36
C ARG A 125 -13.30 -13.84 -2.64
N ALA A 126 -12.79 -14.35 -3.76
CA ALA A 126 -13.49 -14.36 -5.05
C ALA A 126 -14.48 -15.54 -5.21
N GLY A 127 -14.63 -16.40 -4.20
CA GLY A 127 -15.48 -17.61 -4.28
C GLY A 127 -14.92 -18.72 -5.17
N ARG A 128 -13.67 -18.60 -5.63
CA ARG A 128 -12.99 -19.57 -6.51
C ARG A 128 -12.27 -20.62 -5.67
N HIS A 129 -13.05 -21.40 -4.93
CA HIS A 129 -12.55 -22.42 -4.01
C HIS A 129 -11.62 -23.48 -4.64
N PRO A 130 -11.87 -23.98 -5.87
CA PRO A 130 -10.97 -24.96 -6.51
C PRO A 130 -9.55 -24.43 -6.73
N GLU A 131 -9.42 -23.17 -7.15
CA GLU A 131 -8.12 -22.51 -7.37
C GLU A 131 -7.37 -22.28 -6.05
N ALA A 132 -8.11 -21.93 -4.99
CA ALA A 132 -7.54 -21.77 -3.66
C ALA A 132 -6.98 -23.09 -3.12
N LEU A 133 -7.71 -24.20 -3.34
CA LEU A 133 -7.28 -25.54 -2.95
C LEU A 133 -6.01 -25.97 -3.71
N ALA A 134 -5.98 -25.77 -5.03
CA ALA A 134 -4.79 -26.08 -5.84
C ALA A 134 -3.54 -25.33 -5.34
N ARG A 135 -3.69 -24.05 -4.98
CA ARG A 135 -2.60 -23.24 -4.42
C ARG A 135 -2.16 -23.71 -3.04
N ALA A 136 -3.10 -24.09 -2.17
CA ALA A 136 -2.78 -24.64 -0.85
C ALA A 136 -2.03 -25.98 -0.97
N GLN A 137 -2.44 -26.83 -1.91
CA GLN A 137 -1.75 -28.09 -2.20
C GLN A 137 -0.31 -27.86 -2.69
N GLN A 138 -0.09 -26.86 -3.53
CA GLN A 138 1.27 -26.49 -3.96
C GLN A 138 2.16 -26.04 -2.80
N VAL A 139 1.62 -25.30 -1.84
CA VAL A 139 2.37 -24.90 -0.63
C VAL A 139 2.67 -26.12 0.25
N LEU A 140 1.67 -26.96 0.52
CA LEU A 140 1.82 -28.16 1.36
C LEU A 140 2.79 -29.20 0.78
N ALA A 141 2.82 -29.34 -0.55
CA ALA A 141 3.78 -30.23 -1.21
C ALA A 141 5.23 -29.76 -1.06
N ARG A 142 5.45 -28.48 -0.74
CA ARG A 142 6.78 -27.85 -0.64
C ARG A 142 7.27 -27.70 0.79
N GLU A 143 6.36 -27.44 1.72
CA GLU A 143 6.60 -27.48 3.15
C GLU A 143 5.84 -28.68 3.75
N PRO A 144 6.29 -29.92 3.49
CA PRO A 144 5.85 -31.04 4.29
C PRO A 144 6.35 -30.78 5.71
N SER A 145 5.39 -30.63 6.63
CA SER A 145 5.59 -30.45 8.08
C SER A 145 6.76 -31.22 8.67
#